data_AF-A0A847P1I4-F1
#
_entry.id   AF-A0A847P1I4-F1
#
_cell.length_a   1.000
_cell.length_b   1.000
_cell.length_c   1.000
_cell.angle_alpha   90.00
_cell.angle_beta   90.00
_cell.angle_gamma   90.00
#
_symmetry.space_group_name_H-M   'P 1'
#
loop_
_entity.id
_entity.type
_entity.pdbx_description
1 polymer ?
#
loop_
_entity_poly.entity_id
_entity_poly.type
_entity_poly.pdbx_seq_one_letter_code
_entity_poly.pdbx_strand_id
1 'polypeptide(L)'
;TVEDGKTPVVDNYYMAPYCNAVITPISGNDYCATITFNVTLPAGGRIPENDGLNFSLHYSDWSSSWNTSNDYSRPASSSYVQNDRVAIFNSSNQLIYGSQP
;
A
#
# COMPACT_ATOMS: atom_id res chain seq x y z
N THR A 1 -7.98 7.23 -0.51
CA THR A 1 -8.91 8.30 -0.14
C THR A 1 -9.91 7.74 0.84
N VAL A 2 -10.37 8.53 1.80
CA VAL A 2 -11.40 8.13 2.76
C VAL A 2 -12.62 9.03 2.66
N GLU A 3 -13.78 8.47 2.95
CA GLU A 3 -15.04 9.20 2.84
C GLU A 3 -15.48 9.75 4.20
N ASP A 4 -16.30 10.81 4.20
CA ASP A 4 -17.01 11.32 5.38
C ASP A 4 -16.15 11.53 6.64
N GLY A 5 -14.88 11.92 6.48
CA GLY A 5 -13.95 12.14 7.59
C GLY A 5 -13.57 10.88 8.36
N LYS A 6 -13.76 9.69 7.77
CA LYS A 6 -13.31 8.42 8.36
C LYS A 6 -11.79 8.38 8.49
N THR A 7 -11.30 7.56 9.41
CA THR A 7 -9.85 7.30 9.57
C THR A 7 -9.55 5.87 9.14
N PRO A 8 -8.64 5.65 8.19
CA PRO A 8 -8.26 4.32 7.77
C PRO A 8 -7.22 3.72 8.73
N VAL A 9 -7.25 2.41 8.91
CA VAL A 9 -6.31 1.62 9.69
C VAL A 9 -5.74 0.52 8.80
N VAL A 10 -4.48 0.19 8.99
CA VAL A 10 -3.81 -0.93 8.31
C VAL A 10 -3.71 -2.14 9.22
N ASP A 11 -4.15 -3.29 8.72
CA ASP A 11 -4.02 -4.59 9.40
C ASP A 11 -2.78 -5.31 8.90
N ASN A 12 -1.82 -5.48 9.80
CA ASN A 12 -0.56 -6.16 9.51
C ASN A 12 -0.62 -7.69 9.70
N TYR A 13 -1.82 -8.26 9.96
CA TYR A 13 -1.99 -9.67 10.35
C TYR A 13 -1.45 -10.66 9.30
N TYR A 14 -1.60 -10.35 8.00
CA TYR A 14 -1.15 -11.21 6.90
C TYR A 14 0.21 -10.81 6.32
N MET A 15 0.89 -9.82 6.91
CA MET A 15 2.17 -9.35 6.40
C MET A 15 3.33 -10.29 6.77
N ALA A 16 4.30 -10.39 5.88
CA ALA A 16 5.52 -11.16 6.13
C ALA A 16 6.35 -10.50 7.25
N PRO A 17 7.12 -11.28 8.05
CA PRO A 17 7.83 -10.78 9.24
C PRO A 17 8.92 -9.75 8.94
N TYR A 18 9.39 -9.67 7.69
CA TYR A 18 10.40 -8.72 7.23
C TYR A 18 9.82 -7.45 6.61
N CYS A 19 8.50 -7.27 6.65
CA CYS A 19 7.86 -6.05 6.19
C CYS A 19 6.87 -5.50 7.22
N ASN A 20 6.67 -4.19 7.17
CA ASN A 20 5.70 -3.50 7.99
C ASN A 20 4.97 -2.45 7.14
N ALA A 21 3.69 -2.25 7.40
CA ALA A 21 2.92 -1.17 6.82
C ALA A 21 2.51 -0.15 7.87
N VAL A 22 2.60 1.11 7.49
CA VAL A 22 2.10 2.26 8.26
C VAL A 22 1.22 3.09 7.34
N ILE A 23 0.09 3.56 7.85
CA ILE A 23 -0.79 4.50 7.14
C ILE A 23 -0.57 5.91 7.65
N THR A 24 -0.43 6.87 6.74
CA THR A 24 -0.17 8.29 7.06
C THR A 24 -1.08 9.20 6.23
N PRO A 25 -1.58 10.31 6.79
CA PRO A 25 -2.31 11.31 6.01
C PRO A 25 -1.37 12.03 5.04
N ILE A 26 -1.85 12.34 3.83
CA ILE A 26 -1.14 13.17 2.84
C ILE A 26 -1.74 14.57 2.83
N SER A 27 -2.99 14.70 2.37
CA SER A 27 -3.71 15.98 2.28
C SER A 27 -5.21 15.73 2.15
N GLY A 28 -6.03 16.59 2.78
CA GLY A 28 -7.48 16.44 2.75
C GLY A 28 -7.90 15.05 3.24
N ASN A 29 -8.56 14.29 2.38
CA ASN A 29 -9.04 12.93 2.65
C ASN A 29 -8.11 11.83 2.12
N ASP A 30 -6.90 12.19 1.68
CA ASP A 30 -5.96 11.23 1.12
C ASP A 30 -4.97 10.72 2.16
N TYR A 31 -4.75 9.41 2.10
CA TYR A 31 -3.85 8.66 2.97
C TYR A 31 -2.95 7.78 2.11
N CYS A 32 -1.74 7.54 2.60
CA CYS A 32 -0.76 6.64 2.00
C CYS A 32 -0.42 5.52 2.96
N ALA A 33 -0.55 4.27 2.49
CA ALA A 33 0.04 3.11 3.15
C ALA A 33 1.48 2.94 2.65
N THR A 34 2.45 3.15 3.54
CA THR A 34 3.87 2.91 3.25
C THR A 34 4.25 1.53 3.75
N ILE A 35 4.66 0.66 2.83
CA ILE A 35 5.22 -0.65 3.16
C ILE A 35 6.75 -0.57 3.13
N THR A 36 7.38 -0.92 4.26
CA THR A 36 8.83 -0.99 4.37
C THR A 36 9.28 -2.44 4.41
N PHE A 37 10.24 -2.81 3.55
CA PHE A 37 10.90 -4.11 3.58
C PHE A 37 12.28 -3.97 4.24
N ASN A 38 12.49 -4.69 5.34
CA ASN A 38 13.75 -4.69 6.10
C ASN A 38 14.68 -5.82 5.64
N VAL A 39 14.79 -6.00 4.32
CA VAL A 39 15.55 -7.06 3.66
C VAL A 39 16.17 -6.53 2.37
N THR A 40 17.28 -7.12 1.95
CA THR A 40 17.89 -6.82 0.64
C THR A 40 17.21 -7.65 -0.44
N LEU A 41 16.72 -6.99 -1.48
CA LEU A 41 16.24 -7.65 -2.70
C LEU A 41 17.43 -7.85 -3.66
N PRO A 42 17.94 -9.07 -3.86
CA PRO A 42 19.02 -9.30 -4.83
C PRO A 42 18.52 -9.11 -6.26
N ALA A 43 19.45 -8.90 -7.20
CA ALA A 43 19.11 -8.86 -8.62
C ALA A 43 18.41 -10.15 -9.06
N GLY A 44 17.22 -10.03 -9.67
CA GLY A 44 16.37 -11.17 -10.05
C GLY A 44 15.64 -11.84 -8.88
N GLY A 45 15.83 -11.37 -7.64
CA GLY A 45 15.09 -11.83 -6.47
C GLY A 45 13.62 -11.42 -6.48
N ARG A 46 12.83 -12.08 -5.62
CA ARG A 46 11.40 -11.80 -5.42
C ARG A 46 11.08 -11.78 -3.94
N ILE A 47 10.39 -10.74 -3.48
CA ILE A 47 9.98 -10.56 -2.09
C ILE A 47 8.59 -9.88 -2.10
N PRO A 48 7.57 -10.41 -1.39
CA PRO A 48 7.50 -11.75 -0.80
C PRO A 48 7.27 -12.82 -1.88
N GLU A 49 8.16 -13.81 -1.95
CA GLU A 49 8.16 -14.99 -2.86
C GLU A 49 7.22 -14.92 -4.09
N ASN A 50 6.42 -15.95 -4.37
CA ASN A 50 5.57 -16.01 -5.58
C ASN A 50 4.16 -15.46 -5.35
N ASP A 51 3.68 -15.47 -4.10
CA ASP A 51 2.30 -15.09 -3.77
C ASP A 51 2.13 -13.59 -3.50
N GLY A 52 3.24 -12.84 -3.46
CA GLY A 52 3.24 -11.41 -3.22
C GLY A 52 2.93 -11.03 -1.78
N LEU A 53 2.65 -9.74 -1.56
CA LEU A 53 2.30 -9.18 -0.26
C LEU A 53 0.78 -8.97 -0.19
N ASN A 54 0.20 -9.37 0.94
CA ASN A 54 -1.20 -9.08 1.26
C ASN A 54 -1.26 -8.29 2.57
N PHE A 55 -2.06 -7.22 2.55
CA PHE A 55 -2.42 -6.43 3.73
C PHE A 55 -3.86 -5.94 3.55
N SER A 56 -4.52 -5.61 4.65
CA SER A 56 -5.89 -5.11 4.63
C SER A 56 -5.96 -3.69 5.17
N LEU A 57 -6.92 -2.93 4.65
CA LEU A 57 -7.31 -1.64 5.18
C LEU A 57 -8.77 -1.69 5.60
N HIS A 58 -9.09 -1.09 6.74
CA HIS A 58 -10.45 -0.92 7.23
C HIS A 58 -10.61 0.43 7.93
N TYR A 59 -11.83 0.97 8.00
CA TYR A 59 -12.05 2.18 8.76
C TYR A 59 -11.96 1.87 10.25
N SER A 60 -11.41 2.78 11.06
CA SER A 60 -11.23 2.56 12.50
C SER A 60 -12.51 2.21 13.27
N ASP A 61 -13.68 2.54 12.71
CA ASP A 61 -15.00 2.24 13.25
C ASP A 61 -15.66 1.00 12.64
N TRP A 62 -14.95 0.26 11.78
CA TRP A 62 -15.41 -0.93 11.06
C TRP A 62 -16.64 -0.73 10.18
N SER A 63 -16.93 0.52 9.76
CA SER A 63 -18.00 0.77 8.80
C SER A 63 -17.74 0.05 7.46
N SER A 64 -18.80 -0.55 6.89
CA SER A 64 -18.71 -1.44 5.73
C SER A 64 -18.68 -0.73 4.37
N SER A 65 -18.91 0.58 4.34
CA SER A 65 -19.06 1.36 3.11
C SER A 65 -17.74 1.98 2.62
N TRP A 66 -16.67 1.17 2.50
CA TRP A 66 -15.41 1.66 1.92
C TRP A 66 -15.52 1.75 0.40
N ASN A 67 -15.57 2.98 -0.12
CA ASN A 67 -15.48 3.23 -1.55
C ASN A 67 -14.00 3.23 -1.98
N THR A 68 -13.58 2.19 -2.70
CA THR A 68 -12.19 2.15 -3.22
C THR A 68 -12.05 2.76 -4.61
N SER A 69 -13.15 3.10 -5.28
CA SER A 69 -13.14 3.47 -6.71
C SER A 69 -12.40 4.77 -7.03
N ASN A 70 -12.23 5.64 -6.02
CA ASN A 70 -11.50 6.91 -6.09
C ASN A 70 -10.07 6.81 -5.52
N ASP A 71 -9.62 5.64 -5.08
CA ASP A 71 -8.25 5.47 -4.60
C ASP A 71 -7.25 5.56 -5.76
N TYR A 72 -6.31 6.51 -5.67
CA TYR A 72 -5.27 6.74 -6.69
C TYR A 72 -4.56 5.44 -7.12
N SER A 73 -4.15 4.63 -6.14
CA SER A 73 -3.39 3.40 -6.37
C SER A 73 -4.25 2.19 -6.74
N ARG A 74 -5.59 2.29 -6.79
CA ARG A 74 -6.45 1.15 -7.13
C ARG A 74 -6.27 0.77 -8.61
N PRO A 75 -5.84 -0.46 -8.93
CA PRO A 75 -5.80 -0.91 -10.30
C PRO A 75 -7.22 -1.22 -10.80
N ALA A 76 -7.48 -1.00 -12.09
CA ALA A 76 -8.71 -1.44 -12.75
C ALA A 76 -8.62 -2.91 -13.18
N SER A 77 -8.20 -3.80 -12.29
CA SER A 77 -7.94 -5.22 -12.56
C SER A 77 -8.24 -6.09 -11.34
N SER A 78 -8.75 -7.31 -11.58
CA SER A 78 -8.89 -8.37 -10.58
C SER A 78 -7.72 -9.36 -10.57
N SER A 79 -6.71 -9.14 -11.41
CA SER A 79 -5.48 -9.93 -11.50
C SER A 79 -4.25 -9.05 -11.29
N TYR A 80 -3.11 -9.68 -10.97
CA TYR A 80 -1.85 -8.97 -10.83
C TYR A 80 -1.47 -8.27 -12.14
N VAL A 81 -1.39 -6.95 -12.07
CA VAL A 81 -0.98 -6.07 -13.16
C VAL A 81 0.07 -5.10 -12.65
N GLN A 82 0.98 -4.71 -13.54
CA GLN A 82 1.90 -3.62 -13.25
C GLN A 82 1.10 -2.33 -12.98
N ASN A 83 1.44 -1.62 -11.91
CA ASN A 83 0.74 -0.42 -11.48
C ASN A 83 1.78 0.66 -11.14
N ASP A 84 1.90 1.67 -12.01
CA ASP A 84 2.80 2.81 -11.81
C ASP A 84 2.29 3.80 -10.75
N ARG A 85 1.05 3.66 -10.27
CA ARG A 85 0.48 4.44 -9.17
C ARG A 85 0.79 3.87 -7.78
N VAL A 86 1.72 2.91 -7.73
CA VAL A 86 2.37 2.44 -6.50
C VAL A 86 3.86 2.77 -6.63
N ALA A 87 4.27 3.83 -5.95
CA ALA A 87 5.64 4.31 -5.98
C ALA A 87 6.58 3.39 -5.18
N ILE A 88 7.76 3.10 -5.72
CA ILE A 88 8.81 2.32 -5.07
C ILE A 88 10.02 3.21 -4.81
N PHE A 89 10.53 3.14 -3.59
CA PHE A 89 11.69 3.89 -3.14
C PHE A 89 12.83 2.94 -2.76
N ASN A 90 14.07 3.38 -2.98
CA ASN A 90 15.25 2.67 -2.45
C ASN A 90 15.51 3.04 -0.98
N SER A 91 16.51 2.40 -0.37
CA SER A 91 16.90 2.65 1.03
C SER A 91 17.41 4.06 1.32
N SER A 92 17.76 4.84 0.28
CA SER A 92 18.10 6.26 0.37
C SER A 92 16.89 7.18 0.15
N ASN A 93 15.67 6.63 0.19
CA ASN A 93 14.41 7.32 -0.03
C ASN A 93 14.30 7.99 -1.42
N GLN A 94 15.02 7.47 -2.41
CA GLN A 94 14.92 7.94 -3.80
C GLN A 94 13.87 7.13 -4.54
N LEU A 95 12.98 7.81 -5.27
CA LEU A 95 12.00 7.18 -6.15
C LEU A 95 12.73 6.43 -7.28
N ILE A 96 12.42 5.14 -7.44
CA ILE A 96 13.01 4.30 -8.50
C ILE A 96 11.97 3.76 -9.48
N TYR A 97 10.67 3.82 -9.13
CA TYR A 97 9.58 3.40 -10.01
C TYR A 97 8.26 4.04 -9.58
N GLY A 98 7.39 4.34 -10.54
CA GLY A 98 6.03 4.83 -10.33
C GLY A 98 5.94 6.33 -10.03
N SER A 99 4.79 6.76 -9.52
CA SER A 99 4.49 8.15 -9.16
C SER A 99 3.65 8.24 -7.88
N GLN A 100 3.72 9.40 -7.22
CA GLN A 100 2.86 9.76 -6.09
C GLN A 100 1.70 10.64 -6.58
N PRO A 101 0.54 10.61 -5.90
CA PRO A 101 -0.57 11.54 -6.17
C PRO A 101 -0.21 13.00 -5.90
#